data_AF-A0A3P6UBT5-F1
#
_entry.id   AF-A0A3P6UBT5-F1
#
_cell.length_a   1.000
_cell.length_b   1.000
_cell.length_c   1.000
_cell.angle_alpha   90.00
_cell.angle_beta   90.00
_cell.angle_gamma   90.00
#
_symmetry.space_group_name_H-M   'P 1'
#
loop_
_entity.id
_entity.type
_entity.pdbx_description
1 polymer ?
#
loop_
_entity_poly.entity_id
_entity_poly.type
_entity_poly.pdbx_seq_one_letter_code
_entity_poly.pdbx_strand_id
1 'polypeptide(L)'
;MQMETANDDLAYFKRNLQYLCVTYCLSLNEINTIHTIINEDGIDKETTLTADDFAQAPEEEFNLALLGIPIKSDPTMGNLTEGDIVLPNFQGFTDHGNSRLERSAVRDFYRRWPKGEIPYAISSRYGPYSRSVIAKAMKKFHDVSCVRFVPRVHDQHKDYLYITPHDGCYSLVGRAGGRQPVSLEADCIQSGTIIHELMHAVGFFHEQS
;
A
#
# COMPACT_ATOMS: atom_id res chain seq x y z
N MET A 1 -20.61 26.18 29.02
CA MET A 1 -19.44 25.64 28.30
C MET A 1 -19.00 24.36 29.01
N GLN A 2 -19.79 23.29 28.87
CA GLN A 2 -19.49 21.95 29.39
C GLN A 2 -20.31 20.97 28.53
N MET A 3 -19.74 20.52 27.41
CA MET A 3 -20.34 19.44 26.60
C MET A 3 -19.36 18.74 25.65
N GLU A 4 -18.04 18.97 25.75
CA GLU A 4 -17.04 18.38 24.84
C GLU A 4 -16.26 17.18 25.42
N THR A 5 -16.27 16.93 26.73
CA THR A 5 -15.43 15.87 27.35
C THR A 5 -16.04 14.47 27.31
N ALA A 6 -17.37 14.34 27.21
CA ALA A 6 -18.05 13.04 27.30
C ALA A 6 -17.91 12.18 26.03
N ASN A 7 -17.71 12.80 24.86
CA ASN A 7 -17.52 12.07 23.60
C ASN A 7 -16.12 11.47 23.49
N ASP A 8 -15.10 12.17 23.99
CA ASP A 8 -13.72 11.69 24.03
C ASP A 8 -13.58 10.54 25.03
N ASP A 9 -14.24 10.62 26.18
CA ASP A 9 -14.26 9.54 27.18
C ASP A 9 -15.00 8.29 26.67
N LEU A 10 -16.08 8.46 25.89
CA LEU A 10 -16.80 7.33 25.29
C LEU A 10 -16.00 6.70 24.13
N ALA A 11 -15.28 7.50 23.35
CA ALA A 11 -14.38 7.02 22.31
C ALA A 11 -13.18 6.27 22.93
N TYR A 12 -12.61 6.80 24.01
CA TYR A 12 -11.55 6.16 24.79
C TYR A 12 -12.04 4.86 25.44
N PHE A 13 -13.23 4.85 26.03
CA PHE A 13 -13.81 3.65 26.64
C PHE A 13 -14.14 2.58 25.58
N LYS A 14 -14.74 2.96 24.44
CA LYS A 14 -14.97 2.04 23.31
C LYS A 14 -13.65 1.51 22.74
N ARG A 15 -12.62 2.35 22.60
CA ARG A 15 -11.28 1.97 22.14
C ARG A 15 -10.64 0.95 23.07
N ASN A 16 -10.64 1.22 24.37
CA ASN A 16 -10.06 0.29 25.35
C ASN A 16 -10.88 -0.99 25.47
N LEU A 17 -12.21 -0.92 25.36
CA LEU A 17 -13.08 -2.10 25.39
C LEU A 17 -12.93 -2.94 24.12
N GLN A 18 -12.71 -2.34 22.96
CA GLN A 18 -12.42 -3.05 21.71
C GLN A 18 -11.01 -3.66 21.73
N TYR A 19 -10.01 -2.96 22.27
CA TYR A 19 -8.67 -3.48 22.49
C TYR A 19 -8.68 -4.65 23.49
N LEU A 20 -9.41 -4.51 24.61
CA LEU A 20 -9.65 -5.56 25.59
C LEU A 20 -10.45 -6.72 24.99
N CYS A 21 -11.48 -6.48 24.19
CA CYS A 21 -12.29 -7.54 23.59
C CYS A 21 -11.49 -8.32 22.54
N VAL A 22 -10.66 -7.65 21.74
CA VAL A 22 -9.73 -8.32 20.81
C VAL A 22 -8.66 -9.10 21.60
N THR A 23 -8.02 -8.51 22.61
CA THR A 23 -7.01 -9.24 23.43
C THR A 23 -7.61 -10.37 24.28
N TYR A 24 -8.83 -10.25 24.79
CA TYR A 24 -9.55 -11.31 25.51
C TYR A 24 -10.14 -12.39 24.57
N CYS A 25 -10.57 -12.05 23.35
CA CYS A 25 -10.90 -13.05 22.35
C CYS A 25 -9.65 -13.81 21.87
N LEU A 26 -8.50 -13.12 21.80
CA LEU A 26 -7.19 -13.72 21.50
C LEU A 26 -6.67 -14.62 22.63
N SER A 27 -7.12 -14.43 23.89
CA SER A 27 -6.81 -15.38 24.97
C SER A 27 -7.62 -16.69 24.89
N LEU A 28 -8.61 -16.78 23.99
CA LEU A 28 -9.42 -17.98 23.77
C LEU A 28 -9.16 -18.64 22.40
N ASN A 29 -8.47 -17.97 21.48
CA ASN A 29 -7.99 -18.56 20.23
C ASN A 29 -6.63 -17.94 19.87
N GLU A 30 -5.58 -18.75 19.80
CA GLU A 30 -4.25 -18.39 19.29
C GLU A 30 -4.30 -18.01 17.79
N ILE A 31 -4.92 -16.88 17.44
CA ILE A 31 -4.77 -16.28 16.11
C ILE A 31 -3.56 -15.37 16.19
N ASN A 32 -2.40 -15.89 15.78
CA ASN A 32 -1.14 -15.18 15.74
C ASN A 32 -1.31 -13.87 14.98
N THR A 33 -1.02 -12.72 15.62
CA THR A 33 -1.23 -11.37 15.06
C THR A 33 -0.56 -11.20 13.69
N ILE A 34 0.48 -11.98 13.38
CA ILE A 34 1.15 -12.05 12.08
C ILE A 34 0.18 -12.42 10.94
N HIS A 35 -0.76 -13.35 11.15
CA HIS A 35 -1.76 -13.75 10.14
C HIS A 35 -2.75 -12.62 9.78
N THR A 36 -2.89 -11.63 10.66
CA THR A 36 -3.69 -10.43 10.34
C THR A 36 -2.97 -9.51 9.35
N ILE A 37 -1.64 -9.63 9.27
CA ILE A 37 -0.77 -8.88 8.35
C ILE A 37 -0.58 -9.67 7.06
N ILE A 38 0.14 -10.79 7.11
CA ILE A 38 0.40 -11.65 5.96
C ILE A 38 0.21 -13.12 6.39
N ASN A 39 -0.59 -13.82 5.60
CA ASN A 39 -0.76 -15.26 5.66
C ASN A 39 0.23 -15.91 4.70
N GLU A 40 1.20 -16.63 5.23
CA GLU A 40 2.19 -17.37 4.41
C GLU A 40 1.65 -18.72 3.93
N ASP A 41 0.53 -19.17 4.49
CA ASP A 41 -0.04 -20.46 4.18
C ASP A 41 -0.85 -20.44 2.87
N GLY A 42 -0.61 -21.45 2.04
CA GLY A 42 -1.43 -21.76 0.87
C GLY A 42 -0.93 -21.17 -0.45
N ILE A 43 -1.69 -21.45 -1.51
CA ILE A 43 -1.39 -20.99 -2.86
C ILE A 43 -1.85 -19.53 -2.99
N ASP A 44 -0.93 -18.65 -3.34
CA ASP A 44 -1.22 -17.25 -3.63
C ASP A 44 -2.12 -17.09 -4.86
N LYS A 45 -3.14 -16.25 -4.74
CA LYS A 45 -4.13 -15.98 -5.79
C LYS A 45 -4.42 -14.49 -5.87
N GLU A 46 -4.75 -14.02 -7.07
CA GLU A 46 -5.26 -12.67 -7.26
C GLU A 46 -6.65 -12.52 -6.62
N THR A 47 -6.78 -11.48 -5.79
CA THR A 47 -8.04 -11.02 -5.20
C THR A 47 -8.16 -9.51 -5.39
N THR A 48 -9.25 -8.90 -4.92
CA THR A 48 -9.47 -7.45 -4.95
C THR A 48 -9.94 -6.98 -3.59
N LEU A 49 -9.83 -5.68 -3.29
CA LEU A 49 -10.41 -5.12 -2.07
C LEU A 49 -11.93 -5.11 -2.17
N THR A 50 -12.57 -5.33 -1.03
CA THR A 50 -14.01 -5.32 -0.82
C THR A 50 -14.45 -4.00 -0.19
N ALA A 51 -15.74 -3.72 -0.17
CA ALA A 51 -16.27 -2.53 0.51
C ALA A 51 -15.93 -2.52 2.02
N ASP A 52 -15.89 -3.70 2.65
CA ASP A 52 -15.55 -3.84 4.07
C ASP A 52 -14.09 -3.47 4.33
N ASP A 53 -13.16 -3.80 3.41
CA ASP A 53 -11.76 -3.39 3.53
C ASP A 53 -11.63 -1.86 3.58
N PHE A 54 -12.45 -1.12 2.82
CA PHE A 54 -12.49 0.35 2.86
C PHE A 54 -13.19 0.90 4.11
N ALA A 55 -14.22 0.22 4.60
CA ALA A 55 -14.99 0.65 5.77
C ALA A 55 -14.24 0.40 7.10
N GLN A 56 -13.40 -0.62 7.15
CA GLN A 56 -12.65 -1.03 8.35
C GLN A 56 -11.26 -0.40 8.45
N ALA A 57 -10.97 0.63 7.65
CA ALA A 57 -9.71 1.36 7.72
C ALA A 57 -9.46 1.87 9.15
N PRO A 58 -8.33 1.51 9.79
CA PRO A 58 -8.08 1.88 11.17
C PRO A 58 -7.81 3.38 11.30
N GLU A 59 -8.43 4.03 12.30
CA GLU A 59 -8.16 5.44 12.65
C GLU A 59 -6.69 5.62 13.04
N GLU A 60 -6.16 4.70 13.85
CA GLU A 60 -4.73 4.60 14.18
C GLU A 60 -4.18 3.25 13.74
N GLU A 61 -3.07 3.27 13.01
CA GLU A 61 -2.37 2.08 12.57
C GLU A 61 -1.61 1.41 13.73
N PHE A 62 -1.55 0.08 13.72
CA PHE A 62 -0.78 -0.67 14.70
C PHE A 62 0.71 -0.30 14.60
N ASN A 63 1.33 -0.13 15.77
CA ASN A 63 2.77 -0.06 15.84
C ASN A 63 3.35 -1.46 15.59
N LEU A 64 3.83 -1.71 14.37
CA LEU A 64 4.37 -3.02 13.98
C LEU A 64 5.58 -3.43 14.84
N ALA A 65 6.34 -2.47 15.39
CA ALA A 65 7.45 -2.78 16.30
C ALA A 65 6.96 -3.41 17.62
N LEU A 66 5.75 -3.06 18.10
CA LEU A 66 5.15 -3.71 19.27
C LEU A 66 4.72 -5.16 18.99
N LEU A 67 4.61 -5.55 17.72
CA LEU A 67 4.31 -6.91 17.27
C LEU A 67 5.57 -7.74 16.99
N GLY A 68 6.76 -7.20 17.29
CA GLY A 68 8.04 -7.86 17.02
C GLY A 68 8.45 -7.84 15.54
N ILE A 69 7.77 -7.05 14.69
CA ILE A 69 8.16 -6.85 13.30
C ILE A 69 9.24 -5.76 13.27
N PRO A 70 10.47 -6.05 12.81
CA PRO A 70 11.52 -5.04 12.72
C PRO A 70 11.19 -4.07 11.58
N ILE A 71 10.75 -2.85 11.91
CA ILE A 71 10.58 -1.78 10.93
C ILE A 71 11.96 -1.19 10.62
N LYS A 72 12.36 -1.17 9.34
CA LYS A 72 13.58 -0.45 8.92
C LYS A 72 13.41 1.05 9.18
N SER A 73 14.47 1.72 9.61
CA SER A 73 14.44 3.19 9.81
C SER A 73 14.02 3.93 8.54
N ASP A 74 14.31 3.33 7.40
CA ASP A 74 13.74 3.68 6.11
C ASP A 74 13.38 2.37 5.36
N PRO A 75 12.09 2.03 5.22
CA PRO A 75 11.67 0.84 4.50
C PRO A 75 11.94 0.91 2.99
N THR A 76 12.23 2.11 2.45
CA THR A 76 12.51 2.33 1.03
C THR A 76 14.01 2.29 0.70
N MET A 77 14.88 2.10 1.70
CA MET A 77 16.32 1.88 1.47
C MET A 77 16.61 0.38 1.22
N GLY A 78 16.64 0.00 -0.06
CA GLY A 78 17.07 -1.32 -0.54
C GLY A 78 18.18 -1.24 -1.60
N ASN A 79 18.52 -2.37 -2.21
CA ASN A 79 19.52 -2.46 -3.30
C ASN A 79 18.94 -2.09 -4.69
N LEU A 80 17.80 -1.42 -4.75
CA LEU A 80 17.13 -1.01 -6.00
C LEU A 80 17.56 0.40 -6.41
N THR A 81 17.10 0.88 -7.58
CA THR A 81 17.40 2.26 -8.01
C THR A 81 16.70 3.22 -7.06
N GLU A 82 17.40 4.28 -6.62
CA GLU A 82 16.93 5.19 -5.55
C GLU A 82 16.55 4.47 -4.23
N GLY A 83 16.82 3.17 -4.09
CA GLY A 83 16.51 2.34 -2.92
C GLY A 83 15.34 1.37 -3.12
N ASP A 84 14.30 1.76 -3.86
CA ASP A 84 12.99 1.11 -3.94
C ASP A 84 12.35 1.11 -5.36
N ILE A 85 13.03 1.66 -6.37
CA ILE A 85 12.53 1.71 -7.75
C ILE A 85 13.10 0.56 -8.59
N VAL A 86 12.20 -0.22 -9.20
CA VAL A 86 12.54 -1.22 -10.23
C VAL A 86 12.47 -0.58 -11.62
N LEU A 87 13.59 -0.59 -12.36
CA LEU A 87 13.67 -0.12 -13.75
C LEU A 87 13.78 -1.29 -14.75
N PRO A 88 12.76 -1.56 -15.60
CA PRO A 88 12.84 -2.63 -16.59
C PRO A 88 13.67 -2.24 -17.84
N ASN A 89 14.97 -2.59 -17.87
CA ASN A 89 16.00 -2.32 -18.91
C ASN A 89 16.55 -0.87 -18.96
N PHE A 90 17.68 -0.67 -18.28
CA PHE A 90 18.38 0.61 -18.09
C PHE A 90 18.60 1.47 -19.35
N GLN A 91 18.79 0.85 -20.52
CA GLN A 91 19.11 1.56 -21.78
C GLN A 91 18.01 2.51 -22.29
N GLY A 92 16.76 2.38 -21.85
CA GLY A 92 15.64 3.24 -22.26
C GLY A 92 15.22 4.31 -21.23
N PHE A 93 15.84 4.34 -20.04
CA PHE A 93 15.44 5.23 -18.93
C PHE A 93 16.21 6.55 -18.90
N THR A 94 17.38 6.60 -19.54
CA THR A 94 18.26 7.77 -19.52
C THR A 94 18.58 8.20 -20.95
N ASP A 95 17.58 8.47 -21.79
CA ASP A 95 17.88 9.18 -23.03
C ASP A 95 16.74 10.03 -23.57
N HIS A 96 16.57 11.21 -22.94
CA HIS A 96 16.20 12.42 -23.66
C HIS A 96 16.88 13.63 -23.00
N GLY A 97 18.13 13.85 -23.41
CA GLY A 97 18.67 15.16 -23.74
C GLY A 97 18.34 16.35 -22.83
N ASN A 98 19.31 16.67 -21.98
CA ASN A 98 19.69 18.01 -21.53
C ASN A 98 18.72 18.75 -20.56
N SER A 99 19.31 19.03 -19.39
CA SER A 99 18.99 20.06 -18.40
C SER A 99 17.84 19.80 -17.41
N ARG A 100 18.28 19.54 -16.17
CA ARG A 100 17.58 19.73 -14.89
C ARG A 100 16.49 18.73 -14.52
N LEU A 101 16.86 17.87 -13.57
CA LEU A 101 16.12 17.60 -12.32
C LEU A 101 15.27 18.81 -11.89
N GLU A 102 14.09 18.99 -12.47
CA GLU A 102 13.16 20.01 -12.01
C GLU A 102 11.76 19.44 -11.69
N ARG A 103 11.45 18.17 -12.05
CA ARG A 103 10.10 17.60 -11.82
C ARG A 103 10.11 16.07 -11.66
N SER A 104 9.69 15.59 -10.50
CA SER A 104 9.69 14.18 -10.07
C SER A 104 8.55 13.33 -10.66
N ALA A 105 8.10 13.58 -11.89
CA ALA A 105 6.96 12.87 -12.49
C ALA A 105 7.18 12.47 -13.96
N VAL A 106 6.65 11.30 -14.33
CA VAL A 106 6.71 10.74 -15.68
C VAL A 106 6.01 11.65 -16.71
N ARG A 107 6.74 11.99 -17.77
CA ARG A 107 6.27 12.85 -18.87
C ARG A 107 5.70 12.05 -20.04
N ASP A 108 6.23 10.86 -20.25
CA ASP A 108 5.88 10.01 -21.38
C ASP A 108 4.44 9.52 -21.30
N PHE A 109 3.62 9.86 -22.31
CA PHE A 109 2.21 9.48 -22.34
C PHE A 109 2.00 7.96 -22.31
N TYR A 110 2.89 7.19 -22.94
CA TYR A 110 2.79 5.73 -22.94
C TYR A 110 3.08 5.12 -21.57
N ARG A 111 3.76 5.84 -20.66
CA ARG A 111 4.01 5.41 -19.28
C ARG A 111 2.99 5.94 -18.28
N ARG A 112 1.96 6.67 -18.74
CA ARG A 112 0.85 7.11 -17.89
C ARG A 112 -0.29 6.10 -17.92
N TRP A 113 -1.02 6.03 -16.82
CA TRP A 113 -2.26 5.28 -16.75
C TRP A 113 -3.37 6.01 -17.51
N PRO A 114 -4.01 5.37 -18.50
CA PRO A 114 -5.09 6.01 -19.25
C PRO A 114 -6.21 6.51 -18.32
N LYS A 115 -6.66 7.74 -18.53
CA LYS A 115 -7.73 8.40 -17.73
C LYS A 115 -7.45 8.51 -16.23
N GLY A 116 -6.22 8.23 -15.77
CA GLY A 116 -5.92 8.17 -14.33
C GLY A 116 -6.52 6.94 -13.63
N GLU A 117 -7.02 5.96 -14.38
CA GLU A 117 -7.52 4.70 -13.84
C GLU A 117 -6.39 3.68 -13.77
N ILE A 118 -6.15 3.15 -12.57
CA ILE A 118 -5.09 2.20 -12.28
C ILE A 118 -5.73 0.88 -11.84
N PRO A 119 -5.89 -0.08 -12.76
CA PRO A 119 -6.36 -1.42 -12.40
C PRO A 119 -5.41 -2.09 -11.41
N TYR A 120 -5.96 -2.77 -10.40
CA TYR A 120 -5.16 -3.52 -9.45
C TYR A 120 -5.79 -4.88 -9.10
N ALA A 121 -4.92 -5.82 -8.76
CA ALA A 121 -5.23 -7.02 -8.00
C ALA A 121 -4.29 -7.09 -6.79
N ILE A 122 -4.71 -7.75 -5.73
CA ILE A 122 -3.91 -7.95 -4.51
C ILE A 122 -3.79 -9.43 -4.19
N SER A 123 -2.64 -9.82 -3.64
CA SER A 123 -2.38 -11.18 -3.17
C SER A 123 -3.40 -11.61 -2.12
N SER A 124 -3.84 -12.88 -2.21
CA SER A 124 -4.70 -13.51 -1.20
C SER A 124 -4.00 -13.70 0.15
N ARG A 125 -2.68 -13.50 0.20
CA ARG A 125 -1.88 -13.59 1.42
C ARG A 125 -2.12 -12.42 2.37
N TYR A 126 -2.64 -11.27 1.90
CA TYR A 126 -2.90 -10.16 2.82
C TYR A 126 -4.03 -10.49 3.78
N GLY A 127 -3.73 -10.42 5.08
CA GLY A 127 -4.72 -10.55 6.14
C GLY A 127 -5.64 -9.32 6.23
N PRO A 128 -6.72 -9.41 7.03
CA PRO A 128 -7.73 -8.36 7.10
C PRO A 128 -7.17 -6.97 7.44
N TYR A 129 -6.19 -6.90 8.35
CA TYR A 129 -5.57 -5.62 8.71
C TYR A 129 -4.82 -5.03 7.51
N SER A 130 -3.93 -5.79 6.86
CA SER A 130 -3.18 -5.29 5.69
C SER A 130 -4.10 -4.81 4.58
N ARG A 131 -5.16 -5.55 4.29
CA ARG A 131 -6.15 -5.16 3.29
C ARG A 131 -6.80 -3.82 3.63
N SER A 132 -7.18 -3.61 4.89
CA SER A 132 -7.75 -2.34 5.35
C SER A 132 -6.77 -1.16 5.24
N VAL A 133 -5.48 -1.36 5.53
CA VAL A 133 -4.46 -0.30 5.42
C VAL A 133 -4.15 0.01 3.94
N ILE A 134 -4.09 -1.00 3.07
CA ILE A 134 -3.96 -0.80 1.60
C ILE A 134 -5.18 -0.03 1.07
N ALA A 135 -6.39 -0.40 1.49
CA ALA A 135 -7.62 0.30 1.11
C ALA A 135 -7.61 1.76 1.59
N LYS A 136 -7.18 2.01 2.84
CA LYS A 136 -7.01 3.35 3.40
C LYS A 136 -6.05 4.20 2.56
N ALA A 137 -4.90 3.65 2.16
CA ALA A 137 -3.93 4.33 1.30
C ALA A 137 -4.52 4.69 -0.08
N MET A 138 -5.17 3.72 -0.75
CA MET A 138 -5.85 3.97 -2.04
C MET A 138 -6.93 5.05 -1.92
N LYS A 139 -7.69 5.05 -0.82
CA LYS A 139 -8.72 6.06 -0.57
C LYS A 139 -8.11 7.47 -0.48
N LYS A 140 -6.91 7.63 0.09
CA LYS A 140 -6.26 8.95 0.14
C LYS A 140 -6.00 9.53 -1.24
N PHE A 141 -5.58 8.73 -2.22
CA PHE A 141 -5.50 9.18 -3.61
C PHE A 141 -6.87 9.59 -4.17
N HIS A 142 -7.92 8.84 -3.85
CA HIS A 142 -9.28 9.13 -4.32
C HIS A 142 -9.80 10.47 -3.76
N ASP A 143 -9.47 10.78 -2.51
CA ASP A 143 -9.91 11.98 -1.79
C ASP A 143 -9.21 13.25 -2.30
N VAL A 144 -7.94 13.18 -2.70
CA VAL A 144 -7.11 14.37 -2.99
C VAL A 144 -6.74 14.56 -4.47
N SER A 145 -7.05 13.59 -5.32
CA SER A 145 -6.64 13.62 -6.73
C SER A 145 -7.70 13.02 -7.66
N CYS A 146 -7.43 13.03 -8.97
CA CYS A 146 -8.24 12.33 -9.96
C CYS A 146 -7.82 10.86 -10.18
N VAL A 147 -6.77 10.37 -9.51
CA VAL A 147 -6.30 8.99 -9.63
C VAL A 147 -7.33 8.03 -9.03
N ARG A 148 -7.67 6.97 -9.76
CA ARG A 148 -8.64 5.95 -9.33
C ARG A 148 -8.02 4.56 -9.43
N PHE A 149 -7.70 3.98 -8.28
CA PHE A 149 -7.43 2.55 -8.16
C PHE A 149 -8.73 1.76 -8.32
N VAL A 150 -8.79 0.91 -9.35
CA VAL A 150 -10.00 0.13 -9.68
C VAL A 150 -9.71 -1.37 -9.66
N PRO A 151 -10.62 -2.22 -9.15
CA PRO A 151 -10.45 -3.67 -9.22
C PRO A 151 -10.19 -4.15 -10.65
N ARG A 152 -9.21 -5.03 -10.83
CA ARG A 152 -8.88 -5.60 -12.14
C ARG A 152 -10.07 -6.39 -12.69
N VAL A 153 -10.41 -6.13 -13.95
CA VAL A 153 -11.32 -6.96 -14.74
C VAL A 153 -10.46 -7.70 -15.76
N HIS A 154 -10.37 -9.03 -15.64
CA HIS A 154 -9.41 -9.87 -16.35
C HIS A 154 -9.39 -9.65 -17.88
N ASP A 155 -10.56 -9.46 -18.48
CA ASP A 155 -10.69 -9.36 -19.93
C ASP A 155 -10.51 -7.93 -20.46
N GLN A 156 -10.57 -6.92 -19.59
CA GLN A 156 -10.47 -5.51 -19.96
C GLN A 156 -9.09 -4.91 -19.62
N HIS A 157 -8.52 -5.31 -18.47
CA HIS A 157 -7.29 -4.74 -17.94
C HIS A 157 -6.11 -5.67 -18.23
N LYS A 158 -5.37 -5.35 -19.31
CA LYS A 158 -4.10 -6.02 -19.67
C LYS A 158 -2.92 -5.49 -18.86
N ASP A 159 -2.93 -4.19 -18.58
CA ASP A 159 -1.97 -3.53 -17.72
C ASP A 159 -2.60 -3.27 -16.35
N TYR A 160 -1.94 -3.71 -15.28
CA TYR A 160 -2.46 -3.60 -13.92
C TYR A 160 -1.36 -3.80 -12.88
N LEU A 161 -1.60 -3.27 -11.68
CA LEU A 161 -0.78 -3.53 -10.51
C LEU A 161 -1.13 -4.88 -9.89
N TYR A 162 -0.12 -5.66 -9.53
CA TYR A 162 -0.26 -6.79 -8.62
C TYR A 162 0.43 -6.46 -7.30
N ILE A 163 -0.37 -6.13 -6.28
CA ILE A 163 0.12 -5.79 -4.94
C ILE A 163 0.35 -7.10 -4.19
N THR A 164 1.58 -7.34 -3.73
CA THR A 164 1.98 -8.67 -3.21
C THR A 164 3.06 -8.58 -2.13
N PRO A 165 3.06 -9.46 -1.11
CA PRO A 165 4.13 -9.51 -0.12
C PRO A 165 5.30 -10.33 -0.68
N HIS A 166 6.17 -9.68 -1.46
CA HIS A 166 7.35 -10.33 -2.04
C HIS A 166 8.60 -10.10 -1.19
N ASP A 167 9.46 -9.14 -1.55
CA ASP A 167 10.75 -8.89 -0.88
C ASP A 167 10.90 -7.38 -0.65
N GLY A 168 10.62 -6.93 0.56
CA GLY A 168 10.61 -5.52 0.94
C GLY A 168 9.51 -4.68 0.28
N CYS A 169 9.72 -3.37 0.31
CA CYS A 169 8.82 -2.36 -0.24
C CYS A 169 9.41 -1.83 -1.55
N TYR A 170 8.71 -2.01 -2.68
CA TYR A 170 9.16 -1.47 -3.96
C TYR A 170 8.05 -1.38 -5.00
N SER A 171 8.29 -0.59 -6.04
CA SER A 171 7.36 -0.39 -7.14
C SER A 171 8.09 -0.04 -8.45
N LEU A 172 7.39 -0.18 -9.58
CA LEU A 172 7.83 0.36 -10.86
C LEU A 172 7.26 1.77 -11.02
N VAL A 173 8.00 2.66 -11.69
CA VAL A 173 7.51 4.02 -11.92
C VAL A 173 6.56 4.08 -13.12
N GLY A 174 5.31 4.46 -12.87
CA GLY A 174 4.27 4.62 -13.88
C GLY A 174 3.76 3.28 -14.44
N ARG A 175 3.09 3.34 -15.61
CA ARG A 175 2.61 2.17 -16.33
C ARG A 175 3.75 1.54 -17.14
N ALA A 176 4.19 0.36 -16.72
CA ALA A 176 5.24 -0.42 -17.39
C ALA A 176 4.69 -1.40 -18.45
N GLY A 177 3.39 -1.71 -18.37
CA GLY A 177 2.71 -2.67 -19.24
C GLY A 177 2.62 -4.07 -18.62
N GLY A 178 1.57 -4.81 -18.95
CA GLY A 178 1.28 -6.12 -18.37
C GLY A 178 1.00 -6.08 -16.86
N ARG A 179 1.19 -7.22 -16.21
CA ARG A 179 1.15 -7.34 -14.75
C ARG A 179 2.46 -6.78 -14.18
N GLN A 180 2.39 -5.67 -13.44
CA GLN A 180 3.56 -5.11 -12.75
C GLN A 180 3.42 -5.23 -11.22
N PRO A 181 4.47 -5.65 -10.50
CA PRO A 181 4.40 -5.80 -9.05
C PRO A 181 4.44 -4.45 -8.32
N VAL A 182 3.75 -4.40 -7.19
CA VAL A 182 4.03 -3.47 -6.08
C VAL A 182 4.26 -4.35 -4.86
N SER A 183 5.48 -4.40 -4.36
CA SER A 183 5.81 -5.24 -3.21
C SER A 183 5.51 -4.50 -1.92
N LEU A 184 4.72 -5.11 -1.04
CA LEU A 184 4.47 -4.63 0.32
C LEU A 184 4.58 -5.83 1.26
N GLU A 185 5.75 -6.02 1.85
CA GLU A 185 5.99 -6.99 2.92
C GLU A 185 5.40 -6.50 4.26
N ALA A 186 5.54 -7.29 5.34
CA ALA A 186 4.92 -7.04 6.64
C ALA A 186 5.30 -5.69 7.23
N ASP A 187 6.57 -5.29 7.13
CA ASP A 187 7.09 -4.01 7.60
C ASP A 187 6.64 -2.82 6.73
N CYS A 188 6.17 -3.08 5.50
CA CYS A 188 5.60 -2.08 4.60
C CYS A 188 4.13 -1.75 4.88
N ILE A 189 3.44 -2.48 5.77
CA ILE A 189 2.00 -2.33 6.04
C ILE A 189 1.74 -1.13 6.96
N GLN A 190 2.07 0.05 6.44
CA GLN A 190 1.81 1.37 7.01
C GLN A 190 1.34 2.28 5.89
N SER A 191 0.33 3.12 6.15
CA SER A 191 -0.29 3.92 5.08
C SER A 191 0.71 4.84 4.37
N GLY A 192 1.67 5.41 5.10
CA GLY A 192 2.74 6.24 4.53
C GLY A 192 3.57 5.49 3.49
N THR A 193 4.11 4.33 3.85
CA THR A 193 4.90 3.47 2.96
C THR A 193 4.07 2.99 1.77
N ILE A 194 2.82 2.56 1.99
CA ILE A 194 1.95 2.13 0.90
C ILE A 194 1.65 3.28 -0.05
N ILE A 195 1.38 4.49 0.47
CA ILE A 195 1.16 5.68 -0.35
C ILE A 195 2.39 5.97 -1.20
N HIS A 196 3.58 5.88 -0.62
CA HIS A 196 4.85 6.07 -1.31
C HIS A 196 5.01 5.09 -2.49
N GLU A 197 4.85 3.79 -2.27
CA GLU A 197 4.96 2.79 -3.34
C GLU A 197 3.89 2.93 -4.42
N LEU A 198 2.66 3.30 -4.02
CA LEU A 198 1.59 3.62 -4.96
C LEU A 198 1.88 4.93 -5.73
N MET A 199 2.59 5.89 -5.13
CA MET A 199 2.99 7.13 -5.79
C MET A 199 4.02 6.86 -6.91
N HIS A 200 4.94 5.92 -6.69
CA HIS A 200 5.79 5.38 -7.76
C HIS A 200 4.96 4.78 -8.88
N ALA A 201 4.01 3.89 -8.55
CA ALA A 201 3.14 3.27 -9.54
C ALA A 201 2.30 4.29 -10.34
N VAL A 202 1.87 5.38 -9.71
CA VAL A 202 1.19 6.51 -10.38
C VAL A 202 2.10 7.20 -11.38
N GLY A 203 3.40 7.29 -11.08
CA GLY A 203 4.42 7.81 -12.00
C GLY A 203 5.34 8.86 -11.40
N PHE A 204 5.54 8.89 -10.09
CA PHE A 204 6.51 9.79 -9.47
C PHE A 204 7.85 9.08 -9.19
N PHE A 205 8.93 9.84 -9.29
CA PHE A 205 10.28 9.48 -8.81
C PHE A 205 10.50 10.12 -7.43
N HIS A 206 11.64 9.89 -6.77
CA HIS A 206 11.97 10.64 -5.56
C HIS A 206 12.14 12.14 -5.88
N GLU A 207 11.89 12.98 -4.87
CA GLU A 207 11.96 14.45 -5.00
C GLU A 207 13.40 14.98 -5.09
N GLN A 208 14.36 14.22 -4.57
CA GLN A 208 15.79 14.51 -4.58
C GLN A 208 16.54 13.24 -5.01
N SER A 209 16.96 13.17 -6.27
CA SER A 209 17.83 12.10 -6.79
C SER A 209 19.23 12.58 -7.14
#